data_AF-A0A2U2DQ72-F1
#
_entry.id   AF-A0A2U2DQ72-F1
#
_cell.length_a   1.000
_cell.length_b   1.000
_cell.length_c   1.000
_cell.angle_alpha   90.00
_cell.angle_beta   90.00
_cell.angle_gamma   90.00
#
_symmetry.space_group_name_H-M   'P 1'
#
loop_
_entity.id
_entity.type
_entity.pdbx_description
1 polymer ?
#
loop_
_entity_poly.entity_id
_entity_poly.type
_entity_poly.pdbx_seq_one_letter_code
_entity_poly.pdbx_strand_id
1 'polypeptide(L)'
;MTPLVDIKPGQWVLAFNEPFGPYDCTLAEHLEKFASQGGGWDHVSCDELFHLYRVSWVMPKTYNADEMVTHWRAYLKKRLCRSLVIAAGDRREMIDLRDRFYEIGVDTTRRINTEMHRVVAKFAQREEAKALQRIHSILPHVFEPAEGNSP
;
A
#
# COMPACT_ATOMS: atom_id res chain seq x y z
N MET A 1 -4.39 -9.68 -23.82
CA MET A 1 -5.13 -8.44 -23.49
C MET A 1 -6.13 -8.79 -22.40
N THR A 2 -6.11 -8.09 -21.27
CA THR A 2 -7.17 -8.25 -20.26
C THR A 2 -8.46 -7.65 -20.80
N PRO A 3 -9.60 -8.36 -20.74
CA PRO A 3 -10.88 -7.78 -21.10
C PRO A 3 -11.17 -6.54 -20.25
N LEU A 4 -11.69 -5.48 -20.88
CA LEU A 4 -12.09 -4.28 -20.15
C LEU A 4 -13.34 -4.59 -19.33
N VAL A 5 -13.38 -4.07 -18.11
CA VAL A 5 -14.60 -4.10 -17.28
C VAL A 5 -15.74 -3.39 -18.02
N ASP A 6 -16.91 -4.02 -18.05
CA ASP A 6 -18.13 -3.39 -18.56
C ASP A 6 -18.59 -2.32 -17.56
N ILE A 7 -18.77 -1.11 -18.06
CA ILE A 7 -19.13 0.06 -17.23
C ILE A 7 -20.24 0.84 -17.92
N LYS A 8 -21.14 1.39 -17.12
CA LYS A 8 -22.30 2.15 -17.58
C LYS A 8 -22.40 3.49 -16.85
N PRO A 9 -22.96 4.54 -17.48
CA PRO A 9 -23.29 5.78 -16.79
C PRO A 9 -24.11 5.52 -15.52
N GLY A 10 -23.79 6.25 -14.45
CA GLY A 10 -24.40 6.12 -13.12
C GLY A 10 -23.69 5.13 -12.18
N GLN A 11 -22.92 4.17 -12.71
CA GLN A 11 -22.19 3.21 -11.87
C GLN A 11 -20.99 3.86 -11.18
N TRP A 12 -20.62 3.31 -10.03
CA TRP A 12 -19.35 3.59 -9.41
C TRP A 12 -18.31 2.59 -9.90
N VAL A 13 -17.11 3.07 -10.22
CA VAL A 13 -15.98 2.23 -10.61
C VAL A 13 -14.88 2.34 -9.58
N LEU A 14 -14.26 1.20 -9.27
CA LEU A 14 -13.00 1.12 -8.56
C LEU A 14 -11.87 1.10 -9.59
N ALA A 15 -10.94 2.05 -9.52
CA ALA A 15 -9.82 2.14 -10.45
C ALA A 15 -8.50 2.43 -9.73
N PHE A 16 -7.40 1.99 -10.33
CA PHE A 16 -6.08 2.45 -9.92
C PHE A 16 -5.93 3.96 -10.16
N ASN A 17 -5.35 4.65 -9.19
CA ASN A 17 -4.85 6.00 -9.40
C ASN A 17 -3.53 5.94 -10.17
N GLU A 18 -3.32 6.84 -11.14
CA GLU A 18 -2.03 6.93 -11.83
C GLU A 18 -1.01 7.60 -10.88
N PRO A 19 0.21 7.07 -10.72
CA PRO A 19 0.91 6.10 -11.57
C PRO A 19 0.92 4.65 -11.05
N PHE A 20 -0.01 4.25 -10.20
CA PHE A 20 -0.02 2.90 -9.62
C PHE A 20 -0.63 1.83 -10.55
N GLY A 21 -1.01 2.21 -11.77
CA GLY A 21 -1.67 1.32 -12.72
C GLY A 21 -0.76 0.27 -13.36
N PRO A 22 -1.34 -0.77 -13.99
CA PRO A 22 -0.58 -1.82 -14.68
C PRO A 22 0.04 -1.28 -15.97
N TYR A 23 1.23 -0.70 -15.89
CA TYR A 23 1.98 -0.19 -17.04
C TYR A 23 2.93 -1.23 -17.65
N ASP A 24 3.51 -2.07 -16.80
CA ASP A 24 4.56 -3.05 -17.11
C ASP A 24 4.04 -4.50 -17.18
N CYS A 25 2.84 -4.75 -16.67
CA CYS A 25 2.20 -6.07 -16.64
C CYS A 25 0.70 -5.98 -16.95
N THR A 26 0.04 -7.13 -17.05
CA THR A 26 -1.42 -7.17 -17.15
C THR A 26 -2.08 -6.70 -15.84
N LEU A 27 -3.32 -6.23 -15.92
CA LEU A 27 -4.09 -5.86 -14.74
C LEU A 27 -4.16 -7.00 -13.71
N ALA A 28 -4.28 -8.25 -14.15
CA ALA A 28 -4.34 -9.41 -13.26
C ALA A 28 -3.01 -9.61 -12.51
N GLU A 29 -1.89 -9.66 -13.23
CA GLU A 29 -0.56 -9.78 -12.63
C GLU A 29 -0.25 -8.62 -11.68
N HIS A 30 -0.74 -7.41 -11.98
CA HIS A 30 -0.57 -6.27 -11.08
C HIS A 30 -1.40 -6.41 -9.80
N LEU A 31 -2.65 -6.89 -9.91
CA LEU A 31 -3.51 -7.13 -8.76
C LEU A 31 -2.93 -8.24 -7.84
N GLU A 32 -2.26 -9.25 -8.39
CA GLU A 32 -1.58 -10.29 -7.61
C GLU A 32 -0.49 -9.73 -6.69
N LYS A 33 0.12 -8.59 -7.03
CA LYS A 33 1.11 -7.92 -6.14
C LYS A 33 0.50 -7.52 -4.78
N PHE A 34 -0.82 -7.33 -4.70
CA PHE A 34 -1.52 -7.04 -3.44
C PHE A 34 -1.63 -8.25 -2.49
N ALA A 35 -1.02 -9.40 -2.84
CA ALA A 35 -0.67 -10.43 -1.86
C ALA A 35 0.34 -9.92 -0.80
N SER A 36 1.03 -8.82 -1.09
CA SER A 36 1.82 -8.04 -0.13
C SER A 36 1.28 -6.61 -0.01
N GLN A 37 1.50 -5.99 1.15
CA GLN A 37 1.10 -4.62 1.47
C GLN A 37 1.37 -3.66 0.30
N GLY A 38 0.36 -2.86 -0.04
CA GLY A 38 0.46 -1.81 -1.06
C GLY A 38 0.84 -2.30 -2.47
N GLY A 39 0.89 -3.60 -2.76
CA GLY A 39 1.33 -4.08 -4.08
C GLY A 39 2.80 -3.77 -4.40
N GLY A 40 3.64 -3.56 -3.39
CA GLY A 40 5.00 -3.03 -3.53
C GLY A 40 5.12 -1.51 -3.24
N TRP A 41 4.01 -0.86 -2.87
CA TRP A 41 3.94 0.54 -2.46
C TRP A 41 3.62 0.66 -0.97
N ASP A 42 4.48 0.11 -0.11
CA ASP A 42 4.21 -0.13 1.31
C ASP A 42 3.85 1.13 2.13
N HIS A 43 4.25 2.31 1.65
CA HIS A 43 4.03 3.61 2.29
C HIS A 43 2.79 4.35 1.77
N VAL A 44 2.09 3.78 0.80
CA VAL A 44 0.95 4.42 0.14
C VAL A 44 -0.36 3.90 0.72
N SER A 45 -1.24 4.83 1.06
CA SER A 45 -2.55 4.53 1.62
C SER A 45 -3.51 3.95 0.58
N CYS A 46 -4.55 3.28 1.07
CA CYS A 46 -5.59 2.67 0.23
C CYS A 46 -6.27 3.69 -0.71
N ASP A 47 -6.56 4.89 -0.21
CA ASP A 47 -7.21 5.98 -0.95
C ASP A 47 -6.27 6.76 -1.88
N GLU A 48 -4.96 6.58 -1.76
CA GLU A 48 -3.96 7.04 -2.72
C GLU A 48 -3.76 6.05 -3.88
N LEU A 49 -3.85 4.75 -3.60
CA LEU A 49 -3.72 3.68 -4.61
C LEU A 49 -4.98 3.51 -5.45
N PHE A 50 -6.15 3.61 -4.81
CA PHE A 50 -7.43 3.32 -5.42
C PHE A 50 -8.37 4.52 -5.37
N HIS A 51 -8.89 4.87 -6.54
CA HIS A 51 -9.89 5.91 -6.67
C HIS A 51 -11.23 5.32 -7.06
N LEU A 52 -12.29 5.87 -6.45
CA LEU A 52 -13.65 5.58 -6.84
C LEU A 52 -14.22 6.74 -7.63
N TYR A 53 -14.81 6.46 -8.78
CA TYR A 53 -15.41 7.46 -9.65
C TYR A 53 -16.85 7.08 -9.99
N ARG A 54 -17.77 8.04 -10.00
CA ARG A 54 -19.08 7.84 -10.61
C ARG A 54 -18.99 8.12 -12.10
N VAL A 55 -19.32 7.12 -12.92
CA VAL A 55 -19.24 7.21 -14.37
C VAL A 55 -20.35 8.11 -14.90
N SER A 56 -20.00 9.15 -15.65
CA SER A 56 -20.98 10.01 -16.31
C SER A 56 -21.13 9.68 -17.80
N TRP A 57 -20.03 9.30 -18.46
CA TRP A 57 -20.03 8.98 -19.89
C TRP A 57 -18.96 7.94 -20.23
N VAL A 58 -19.28 7.01 -21.14
CA VAL A 58 -18.39 5.90 -21.52
C VAL A 58 -17.99 5.99 -22.99
N MET A 59 -16.71 5.81 -23.26
CA MET A 59 -16.11 5.71 -24.59
C MET A 59 -15.38 4.36 -24.72
N PRO A 60 -14.97 3.93 -25.93
CA PRO A 60 -14.35 2.61 -26.11
C PRO A 60 -13.15 2.35 -25.19
N LYS A 61 -12.25 3.34 -25.01
CA LYS A 61 -11.02 3.21 -24.19
C LYS A 61 -10.99 4.04 -22.92
N THR A 62 -11.94 4.96 -22.74
CA THR A 62 -11.93 5.96 -21.66
C THR A 62 -13.33 6.21 -21.13
N TYR A 63 -13.45 6.90 -20.01
CA TYR A 63 -14.72 7.36 -19.47
C TYR A 63 -14.55 8.73 -18.79
N ASN A 64 -15.66 9.43 -18.58
CA ASN A 64 -15.71 10.64 -17.77
C ASN A 64 -16.36 10.31 -16.43
N ALA A 65 -16.00 11.09 -15.41
CA ALA A 65 -16.61 11.01 -14.10
C ALA A 65 -17.09 12.38 -13.64
N ASP A 66 -18.16 12.40 -12.88
CA ASP A 66 -18.76 13.62 -12.32
C ASP A 66 -18.64 13.71 -10.79
N GLU A 67 -18.41 12.57 -10.13
CA GLU A 67 -18.14 12.48 -8.69
C GLU A 67 -16.95 11.55 -8.41
N MET A 68 -16.24 11.77 -7.30
CA MET A 68 -15.22 10.83 -6.82
C MET A 68 -15.18 10.72 -5.29
N VAL A 69 -14.65 9.59 -4.82
CA VAL A 69 -14.30 9.35 -3.41
C VAL A 69 -12.85 8.90 -3.37
N THR A 70 -11.97 9.81 -2.94
CA THR A 70 -10.51 9.66 -3.06
C THR A 70 -9.79 10.46 -1.97
N HIS A 71 -8.46 10.29 -1.91
CA HIS A 71 -7.58 11.11 -1.08
C HIS A 71 -7.77 12.62 -1.35
N TRP A 72 -7.71 13.46 -0.31
CA TRP A 72 -8.05 14.88 -0.36
C TRP A 72 -7.23 15.73 -1.35
N ARG A 73 -6.06 15.24 -1.78
CA ARG A 73 -5.20 15.89 -2.80
C ARG A 73 -5.52 15.49 -4.23
N ALA A 74 -6.38 14.51 -4.44
CA ALA A 74 -6.77 14.07 -5.77
C ALA A 74 -7.68 15.11 -6.42
N TYR A 75 -7.52 15.31 -7.73
CA TYR A 75 -8.39 16.14 -8.55
C TYR A 75 -9.20 15.27 -9.51
N LEU A 76 -10.46 15.62 -9.72
CA LEU A 76 -11.32 14.90 -10.65
C LEU A 76 -10.83 15.15 -12.08
N LYS A 77 -10.27 14.11 -12.70
CA LYS A 77 -9.85 14.17 -14.10
C LYS A 77 -11.09 14.19 -15.00
N LYS A 78 -11.09 15.08 -16.00
CA LYS A 78 -12.17 15.14 -17.00
C LYS A 78 -12.32 13.85 -17.80
N ARG A 79 -11.23 13.07 -17.95
CA ARG A 79 -11.17 11.83 -18.73
C ARG A 79 -10.25 10.82 -18.06
N LEU A 80 -10.74 9.60 -17.89
CA LEU A 80 -10.09 8.49 -17.18
C LEU A 80 -9.92 7.28 -18.11
N CYS A 81 -8.87 6.49 -17.90
CA CYS A 81 -8.58 5.32 -18.73
C CYS A 81 -9.37 4.08 -18.26
N ARG A 82 -9.99 3.34 -19.18
CA ARG A 82 -10.72 2.10 -18.85
C ARG A 82 -9.80 0.94 -18.47
N SER A 83 -8.53 0.97 -18.87
CA SER A 83 -7.57 -0.08 -18.52
C SER A 83 -7.18 -0.09 -17.03
N LEU A 84 -7.50 0.98 -16.30
CA LEU A 84 -7.25 1.10 -14.87
C LEU A 84 -8.44 0.65 -14.01
N VAL A 85 -9.58 0.36 -14.63
CA VAL A 85 -10.80 -0.06 -13.92
C VAL A 85 -10.65 -1.51 -13.49
N ILE A 86 -10.83 -1.74 -12.18
CA ILE A 86 -10.75 -3.04 -11.52
C ILE A 86 -12.15 -3.66 -11.46
N ALA A 87 -13.15 -2.87 -11.06
CA ALA A 87 -14.53 -3.32 -10.90
C ALA A 87 -15.53 -2.15 -11.06
N ALA A 88 -16.80 -2.48 -11.22
CA ALA A 88 -17.90 -1.53 -11.30
C ALA A 88 -19.12 -2.06 -10.55
N GLY A 89 -19.89 -1.17 -9.92
CA GLY A 89 -21.07 -1.52 -9.14
C GLY A 89 -21.63 -0.33 -8.37
N ASP A 90 -22.28 -0.60 -7.25
CA ASP A 90 -22.77 0.45 -6.37
C ASP A 90 -21.65 1.07 -5.54
N ARG A 91 -21.83 2.33 -5.10
CA ARG A 91 -20.81 3.08 -4.35
C ARG A 91 -20.29 2.30 -3.15
N ARG A 92 -21.20 1.72 -2.37
CA ARG A 92 -20.86 0.99 -1.15
C ARG A 92 -20.06 -0.28 -1.48
N GLU A 93 -20.47 -1.03 -2.49
CA GLU A 93 -19.79 -2.25 -2.91
C GLU A 93 -18.36 -1.96 -3.37
N MET A 94 -18.13 -0.85 -4.08
CA MET A 94 -16.79 -0.45 -4.52
C MET A 94 -15.91 -0.01 -3.35
N ILE A 95 -16.48 0.63 -2.33
CA ILE A 95 -15.75 0.98 -1.10
C ILE A 95 -15.38 -0.30 -0.34
N ASP A 96 -16.34 -1.20 -0.14
CA ASP A 96 -16.11 -2.47 0.57
C ASP A 96 -15.09 -3.34 -0.17
N LEU A 97 -15.14 -3.38 -1.51
CA LEU A 97 -14.16 -4.10 -2.33
C LEU A 97 -12.75 -3.50 -2.21
N ARG A 98 -12.64 -2.17 -2.28
CA ARG A 98 -11.37 -1.45 -2.11
C ARG A 98 -10.72 -1.80 -0.78
N ASP A 99 -11.48 -1.66 0.30
CA ASP A 99 -10.98 -1.82 1.66
C ASP A 99 -10.56 -3.27 1.92
N ARG A 100 -11.39 -4.24 1.51
CA ARG A 100 -11.05 -5.68 1.60
C ARG A 100 -9.82 -6.03 0.78
N PHE A 101 -9.69 -5.49 -0.43
CA PHE A 101 -8.56 -5.78 -1.30
C PHE A 101 -7.24 -5.29 -0.70
N TYR A 102 -7.22 -4.07 -0.15
CA TYR A 102 -6.05 -3.53 0.53
C TYR A 102 -5.73 -4.26 1.84
N GLU A 103 -6.75 -4.63 2.61
CA GLU A 103 -6.61 -5.35 3.88
C GLU A 103 -5.92 -6.71 3.71
N ILE A 104 -6.17 -7.42 2.61
CA ILE A 104 -5.50 -8.70 2.31
C ILE A 104 -3.98 -8.54 2.32
N GLY A 105 -3.46 -7.53 1.63
CA GLY A 105 -2.02 -7.27 1.55
C GLY A 105 -1.45 -6.84 2.91
N VAL A 106 -2.15 -5.96 3.62
CA VAL A 106 -1.75 -5.49 4.95
C VAL A 106 -1.68 -6.65 5.95
N ASP A 107 -2.72 -7.49 6.02
CA ASP A 107 -2.75 -8.63 6.94
C ASP A 107 -1.66 -9.64 6.61
N THR A 108 -1.46 -9.94 5.32
CA THR A 108 -0.44 -10.90 4.88
C THR A 108 0.97 -10.41 5.24
N THR A 109 1.33 -9.17 4.90
CA THR A 109 2.61 -8.58 5.28
C THR A 109 2.80 -8.53 6.79
N ARG A 110 1.76 -8.15 7.55
CA ARG A 110 1.82 -8.15 9.01
C ARG A 110 2.14 -9.53 9.60
N ARG A 111 1.50 -10.59 9.09
CA ARG A 111 1.76 -11.97 9.53
C ARG A 111 3.20 -12.39 9.22
N ILE A 112 3.69 -12.09 8.02
CA ILE A 112 5.08 -12.36 7.62
C ILE A 112 6.06 -11.63 8.55
N ASN A 113 5.87 -10.33 8.75
CA ASN A 113 6.74 -9.51 9.61
C ASN A 113 6.76 -9.99 11.06
N THR A 114 5.60 -10.42 11.57
CA THR A 114 5.49 -10.99 12.93
C THR A 114 6.35 -12.24 13.06
N GLU A 115 6.27 -13.14 12.08
CA GLU A 115 7.02 -14.38 12.09
C GLU A 115 8.52 -14.15 11.86
N MET A 116 8.90 -13.25 10.95
CA MET A 116 10.28 -12.82 10.75
C MET A 116 10.87 -12.26 12.05
N HIS A 117 10.16 -11.35 12.70
CA HIS A 117 10.58 -10.79 13.98
C HIS A 117 10.72 -11.89 15.04
N ARG A 118 9.78 -12.83 15.13
CA ARG A 118 9.86 -13.96 16.07
C ARG A 118 11.13 -14.79 15.89
N VAL A 119 11.50 -15.08 14.64
CA VAL A 119 12.70 -15.87 14.31
C VAL A 119 13.98 -15.08 14.59
N VAL A 120 14.01 -13.80 14.20
CA VAL A 120 15.22 -12.97 14.26
C VAL A 120 15.46 -12.34 15.65
N ALA A 121 14.43 -12.20 16.50
CA ALA A 121 14.51 -11.47 17.77
C ALA A 121 15.69 -11.90 18.66
N LYS A 122 15.92 -13.22 18.80
CA LYS A 122 17.04 -13.74 19.63
C LYS A 122 18.40 -13.44 19.02
N PHE A 123 18.51 -13.42 17.70
CA PHE A 123 19.74 -13.05 17.01
C PHE A 123 20.00 -11.55 17.17
N ALA A 124 18.99 -10.72 16.92
CA ALA A 124 19.06 -9.27 17.10
C ALA A 124 19.51 -8.90 18.52
N GLN A 125 18.87 -9.44 19.56
CA GLN A 125 19.24 -9.18 20.95
C GLN A 125 20.71 -9.51 21.26
N ARG A 126 21.25 -10.60 20.70
CA ARG A 126 22.65 -11.00 20.89
C ARG A 126 23.61 -10.06 20.20
N GLU A 127 23.32 -9.66 18.97
CA GLU A 127 24.17 -8.75 18.22
C GLU A 127 24.12 -7.33 18.78
N GLU A 128 22.96 -6.86 19.23
CA GLU A 128 22.81 -5.58 19.94
C GLU A 128 23.61 -5.57 21.24
N ALA A 129 23.55 -6.64 22.05
CA ALA A 129 24.34 -6.74 23.27
C ALA A 129 25.86 -6.69 22.99
N LYS A 130 26.33 -7.36 21.92
CA LYS A 130 27.73 -7.28 21.49
C LYS A 130 28.11 -5.88 21.01
N ALA A 131 27.24 -5.23 20.23
CA ALA A 131 27.47 -3.88 19.75
C ALA A 131 27.56 -2.89 20.92
N LEU A 132 26.67 -3.00 21.90
CA LEU A 132 26.71 -2.20 23.13
C LEU A 132 28.01 -2.40 23.90
N GLN A 133 28.46 -3.65 24.09
CA GLN A 133 29.75 -3.94 24.73
C GLN A 133 30.91 -3.26 23.98
N ARG A 134 30.91 -3.33 22.65
CA ARG A 134 31.93 -2.66 21.83
C ARG A 134 31.89 -1.15 22.01
N ILE A 135 30.70 -0.53 21.98
CA ILE A 135 30.53 0.91 22.22
C ILE A 135 31.06 1.30 23.60
N HIS A 136 30.75 0.54 24.64
CA HIS A 136 31.23 0.81 25.99
C HIS A 136 32.76 0.74 26.07
N SER A 137 33.36 -0.27 25.42
CA SER A 137 34.81 -0.47 25.43
C SER A 137 35.61 0.62 24.72
N ILE A 138 35.04 1.30 23.71
CA ILE A 138 35.73 2.36 22.97
C ILE A 138 35.59 3.74 23.62
N LEU A 139 34.63 3.89 24.54
CA LEU A 139 34.36 5.15 25.24
C LEU A 139 34.33 4.94 26.76
N PRO A 140 35.39 4.36 27.37
CA PRO A 140 35.39 4.04 28.79
C PRO A 140 35.24 5.30 29.65
N HIS A 141 35.81 6.44 29.24
CA HIS A 141 35.64 7.73 29.93
C HIS A 141 34.19 8.26 29.97
N VAL A 142 33.30 7.73 29.12
CA VAL A 142 31.86 8.07 29.13
C VAL A 142 31.06 7.05 29.94
N PHE A 143 31.39 5.76 29.82
CA PHE A 143 30.56 4.65 30.30
C PHE A 143 31.08 3.97 31.57
N GLU A 144 32.34 4.18 31.94
CA GLU A 144 32.90 3.68 33.19
C GLU A 144 32.96 4.83 34.22
N PRO A 145 32.50 4.60 35.47
CA PRO A 145 32.69 5.57 36.53
C PRO A 145 34.19 5.71 36.81
N ALA A 146 34.67 6.95 36.87
CA ALA A 146 36.07 7.23 37.21
C ALA A 146 36.43 6.52 38.53
N GLU A 147 37.39 5.60 38.48
CA GLU A 147 38.00 4.99 39.67
C GLU A 147 38.57 6.13 40.52
N GLY A 148 37.86 6.54 41.58
CA GLY A 148 38.32 7.63 42.44
C GLY A 148 37.32 8.21 43.43
N ASN A 149 36.00 8.06 43.25
CA ASN A 149 35.02 8.54 44.24
C ASN A 149 34.13 7.40 44.74
N SER A 150 34.66 6.60 45.67
CA SER A 150 33.81 6.03 46.73
C SER A 150 33.77 7.05 47.88
N PRO A 151 32.59 7.27 48.51
CA PRO A 151 32.47 8.13 49.68
C PRO A 151 33.29 7.65 50.88
#